data_AF-A0A949G9V5-F1
#
_entry.id   AF-A0A949G9V5-F1
#
_cell.length_a   1.000
_cell.length_b   1.000
_cell.length_c   1.000
_cell.angle_alpha   90.00
_cell.angle_beta   90.00
_cell.angle_gamma   90.00
#
_symmetry.space_group_name_H-M   'P 1'
#
loop_
_entity.id
_entity.type
_entity.pdbx_description
1 polymer ?
#
loop_
_entity_poly.entity_id
_entity_poly.type
_entity_poly.pdbx_seq_one_letter_code
_entity_poly.pdbx_strand_id
1 'polypeptide(L)'
;MVLGIVSGNAQVSGNAQVSGNAWVYGNAWVYGNARVYGDARVYGNARVYGNARVYGNAQVSGNAWVSGNAQVYGNAQVYGNAQVYGNARVSGNAQVSGNARVSGDARVSGDALVYGNAQVSGGAWEKSPLFIIGSRFSLTNCKKGHIQIGCECHPFAWWEGKGGKELAKMHSFTPAEIKEYRAYIKLFKAIGK
;
A
#
# COMPACT_ATOMS: atom_id res chain seq x y z
N MET A 1 -3.31 23.06 -17.32
CA MET A 1 -2.28 23.99 -17.84
C MET A 1 -1.03 23.18 -18.16
N VAL A 2 -0.53 23.25 -19.40
CA VAL A 2 0.64 22.49 -19.85
C VAL A 2 1.77 23.49 -20.13
N LEU A 3 2.81 23.44 -19.31
CA LEU A 3 4.07 24.18 -19.39
C LEU A 3 5.29 23.24 -19.45
N GLY A 4 5.07 21.92 -19.47
CA GLY A 4 6.10 20.92 -19.77
C GLY A 4 5.91 20.35 -21.18
N ILE A 5 6.64 19.29 -21.50
CA ILE A 5 6.63 18.68 -22.84
C ILE A 5 5.59 17.57 -22.90
N VAL A 6 4.67 17.66 -23.87
CA VAL A 6 3.70 16.62 -24.20
C VAL A 6 3.88 16.24 -25.66
N SER A 7 4.13 14.97 -25.96
CA SER A 7 4.43 14.52 -27.34
C SER A 7 3.92 13.09 -27.65
N GLY A 8 3.93 12.70 -28.93
CA GLY A 8 3.34 11.43 -29.36
C GLY A 8 1.80 11.45 -29.29
N ASN A 9 1.20 10.33 -28.88
CA ASN A 9 -0.24 10.20 -28.64
C ASN A 9 -0.63 10.56 -27.19
N ALA A 10 0.25 11.25 -26.46
CA ALA A 10 0.01 11.58 -25.07
C ALA A 10 -1.10 12.62 -24.94
N GLN A 11 -1.94 12.47 -23.92
CA GLN A 11 -3.09 13.33 -23.68
C GLN A 11 -3.03 13.93 -22.28
N VAL A 12 -3.26 15.24 -22.21
CA VAL A 12 -3.44 15.98 -20.96
C VAL A 12 -4.79 16.67 -21.00
N SER A 13 -5.69 16.35 -20.06
CA SER A 13 -7.07 16.86 -20.07
C SER A 13 -7.64 17.17 -18.68
N GLY A 14 -8.80 17.84 -18.63
CA GLY A 14 -9.39 18.33 -17.38
C GLY A 14 -8.57 19.44 -16.74
N ASN A 15 -8.45 19.42 -15.41
CA ASN A 15 -7.62 20.36 -14.64
C ASN A 15 -6.16 19.92 -14.51
N ALA A 16 -5.74 18.92 -15.30
CA ALA A 16 -4.39 18.38 -15.21
C ALA A 16 -3.33 19.45 -15.50
N GLN A 17 -2.21 19.32 -14.80
CA GLN A 17 -1.08 20.23 -14.93
C GLN A 17 0.19 19.45 -15.24
N VAL A 18 0.90 19.88 -16.28
CA VAL A 18 2.25 19.41 -16.59
C VAL A 18 3.14 20.64 -16.63
N SER A 19 4.24 20.68 -15.87
CA SER A 19 5.05 21.91 -15.75
C SER A 19 6.51 21.61 -15.38
N GLY A 20 7.40 22.61 -15.47
CA GLY A 20 8.84 22.41 -15.28
C GLY A 20 9.44 21.58 -16.42
N ASN A 21 10.43 20.75 -16.11
CA ASN A 21 11.09 19.85 -17.06
C ASN A 21 10.32 18.51 -17.21
N ALA A 22 9.01 18.48 -16.95
CA ALA A 22 8.23 17.26 -16.98
C ALA A 22 7.90 16.84 -18.41
N TRP A 23 7.98 15.53 -18.70
CA TRP A 23 7.74 14.96 -20.01
C TRP A 23 6.61 13.93 -19.95
N VAL A 24 5.60 14.11 -20.79
CA VAL A 24 4.51 13.15 -20.97
C VAL A 24 4.48 12.73 -22.44
N TYR A 25 4.77 11.46 -22.73
CA TYR A 25 4.92 11.01 -24.12
C TYR A 25 4.45 9.58 -24.37
N GLY A 26 4.46 9.14 -25.64
CA GLY A 26 3.92 7.82 -26.01
C GLY A 26 2.40 7.83 -26.05
N ASN A 27 1.73 6.87 -25.40
CA ASN A 27 0.27 6.81 -25.24
C ASN A 27 -0.16 7.15 -23.79
N ALA A 28 0.61 8.00 -23.09
CA ALA A 28 0.38 8.33 -21.70
C ALA A 28 -0.80 9.30 -21.52
N TRP A 29 -1.58 9.13 -20.46
CA TRP A 29 -2.76 9.96 -20.16
C TRP A 29 -2.63 10.60 -18.79
N VAL A 30 -2.71 11.93 -18.74
CA VAL A 30 -2.75 12.70 -17.49
C VAL A 30 -4.05 13.50 -17.44
N TYR A 31 -4.94 13.21 -16.49
CA TYR A 31 -6.27 13.82 -16.47
C TYR A 31 -6.82 14.04 -15.05
N GLY A 32 -7.98 14.69 -14.94
CA GLY A 32 -8.54 15.08 -13.64
C GLY A 32 -7.81 16.29 -13.04
N ASN A 33 -7.39 16.23 -11.78
CA ASN A 33 -6.58 17.27 -11.11
C ASN A 33 -5.11 16.84 -10.97
N ALA A 34 -4.66 15.85 -11.75
CA ALA A 34 -3.32 15.29 -11.65
C ALA A 34 -2.25 16.34 -11.96
N ARG A 35 -1.10 16.24 -11.29
CA ARG A 35 0.04 17.14 -11.50
C ARG A 35 1.31 16.35 -11.79
N VAL A 36 1.96 16.66 -12.90
CA VAL A 36 3.28 16.14 -13.26
C VAL A 36 4.24 17.32 -13.36
N TYR A 37 5.30 17.36 -12.55
CA TYR A 37 6.20 18.51 -12.49
C TYR A 37 7.63 18.14 -12.05
N GLY A 38 8.58 19.07 -12.12
CA GLY A 38 10.00 18.75 -11.94
C GLY A 38 10.55 18.05 -13.19
N ASP A 39 11.45 17.07 -13.04
CA ASP A 39 12.04 16.29 -14.13
C ASP A 39 11.28 14.97 -14.40
N ALA A 40 10.02 14.89 -13.96
CA ALA A 40 9.24 13.67 -13.97
C ALA A 40 8.87 13.22 -15.39
N ARG A 41 8.81 11.90 -15.61
CA ARG A 41 8.49 11.29 -16.91
C ARG A 41 7.30 10.36 -16.79
N VAL A 42 6.29 10.57 -17.63
CA VAL A 42 5.13 9.67 -17.76
C VAL A 42 5.03 9.20 -19.20
N TYR A 43 5.17 7.91 -19.45
CA TYR A 43 5.26 7.38 -20.81
C TYR A 43 4.68 5.97 -20.99
N GLY A 44 4.72 5.43 -22.21
CA GLY A 44 4.05 4.17 -22.52
C GLY A 44 2.53 4.35 -22.54
N ASN A 45 1.77 3.43 -21.93
CA ASN A 45 0.32 3.52 -21.75
C ASN A 45 -0.06 3.97 -20.32
N ALA A 46 0.85 4.62 -19.61
CA ALA A 46 0.67 5.00 -18.22
C ALA A 46 -0.49 5.98 -18.03
N ARG A 47 -1.18 5.88 -16.90
CA ARG A 47 -2.32 6.76 -16.56
C ARG A 47 -2.10 7.41 -15.22
N VAL A 48 -2.12 8.75 -15.18
CA VAL A 48 -2.04 9.54 -13.95
C VAL A 48 -3.30 10.39 -13.82
N TYR A 49 -4.09 10.17 -12.77
CA TYR A 49 -5.40 10.84 -12.65
C TYR A 49 -5.85 11.08 -11.21
N GLY A 50 -7.02 11.70 -11.03
CA GLY A 50 -7.49 12.15 -9.70
C GLY A 50 -6.69 13.36 -9.23
N ASN A 51 -6.24 13.36 -7.97
CA ASN A 51 -5.34 14.38 -7.40
C ASN A 51 -3.88 13.90 -7.34
N ALA A 52 -3.53 12.87 -8.11
CA ALA A 52 -2.21 12.25 -8.08
C ALA A 52 -1.10 13.25 -8.43
N ARG A 53 0.07 13.07 -7.83
CA ARG A 53 1.25 13.91 -8.07
C ARG A 53 2.46 13.04 -8.44
N VAL A 54 3.06 13.33 -9.57
CA VAL A 54 4.32 12.71 -10.02
C VAL A 54 5.36 13.80 -10.17
N TYR A 55 6.46 13.75 -9.42
CA TYR A 55 7.44 14.84 -9.39
C TYR A 55 8.87 14.42 -9.04
N GLY A 56 9.83 15.35 -9.11
CA GLY A 56 11.26 15.02 -9.01
C GLY A 56 11.71 14.29 -10.28
N ASN A 57 12.56 13.27 -10.16
CA ASN A 57 13.01 12.42 -11.28
C ASN A 57 12.13 11.17 -11.46
N ALA A 58 10.92 11.16 -10.91
CA ALA A 58 10.07 9.98 -10.90
C ALA A 58 9.65 9.57 -12.32
N GLN A 59 9.53 8.25 -12.53
CA GLN A 59 9.15 7.67 -13.81
C GLN A 59 7.92 6.78 -13.65
N VAL A 60 6.90 7.01 -14.47
CA VAL A 60 5.70 6.16 -14.55
C VAL A 60 5.55 5.66 -15.98
N SER A 61 5.55 4.35 -16.19
CA SER A 61 5.57 3.77 -17.53
C SER A 61 4.83 2.44 -17.67
N GLY A 62 4.84 1.84 -18.87
CA GLY A 62 4.06 0.63 -19.14
C GLY A 62 2.56 0.90 -19.11
N ASN A 63 1.78 0.00 -18.52
CA ASN A 63 0.34 0.18 -18.27
C ASN A 63 0.06 0.67 -16.83
N ALA A 64 1.06 1.26 -16.15
CA ALA A 64 0.95 1.62 -14.74
C ALA A 64 -0.06 2.73 -14.48
N TRP A 65 -0.77 2.65 -13.36
CA TRP A 65 -1.76 3.63 -12.94
C TRP A 65 -1.36 4.32 -11.63
N VAL A 66 -1.44 5.64 -11.60
CA VAL A 66 -1.29 6.45 -10.39
C VAL A 66 -2.55 7.30 -10.20
N SER A 67 -3.26 7.12 -9.09
CA SER A 67 -4.55 7.79 -8.88
C SER A 67 -4.87 8.15 -7.42
N GLY A 68 -6.03 8.75 -7.18
CA GLY A 68 -6.40 9.26 -5.85
C GLY A 68 -5.55 10.46 -5.46
N ASN A 69 -5.03 10.48 -4.23
CA ASN A 69 -4.06 11.47 -3.73
C ASN A 69 -2.62 10.92 -3.73
N ALA A 70 -2.35 9.85 -4.49
CA ALA A 70 -1.06 9.19 -4.48
C ALA A 70 0.08 10.12 -4.94
N GLN A 71 1.26 9.91 -4.38
CA GLN A 71 2.46 10.66 -4.71
C GLN A 71 3.59 9.73 -5.12
N VAL A 72 4.18 9.98 -6.29
CA VAL A 72 5.38 9.28 -6.77
C VAL A 72 6.47 10.34 -6.99
N TYR A 73 7.58 10.23 -6.26
CA TYR A 73 8.62 11.27 -6.29
C TYR A 73 10.04 10.78 -6.01
N GLY A 74 11.03 11.67 -6.07
CA GLY A 74 12.45 11.28 -6.01
C GLY A 74 12.86 10.61 -7.31
N ASN A 75 13.59 9.48 -7.25
CA ASN A 75 13.96 8.65 -8.40
C ASN A 75 13.05 7.43 -8.55
N ALA A 76 11.85 7.45 -7.94
CA ALA A 76 10.96 6.30 -7.90
C ALA A 76 10.48 5.89 -9.30
N GLN A 77 10.33 4.58 -9.51
CA GLN A 77 9.87 4.00 -10.77
C GLN A 77 8.61 3.16 -10.55
N VAL A 78 7.57 3.43 -11.33
CA VAL A 78 6.33 2.65 -11.34
C VAL A 78 6.06 2.19 -12.77
N TYR A 79 6.11 0.88 -13.02
CA TYR A 79 6.04 0.34 -14.38
C TYR A 79 5.31 -1.01 -14.46
N GLY A 80 5.15 -1.57 -15.66
CA GLY A 80 4.35 -2.78 -15.87
C GLY A 80 2.85 -2.49 -15.73
N ASN A 81 2.11 -3.32 -15.01
CA ASN A 81 0.69 -3.12 -14.69
C ASN A 81 0.48 -2.63 -13.25
N ALA A 82 1.52 -2.03 -12.65
CA ALA A 82 1.49 -1.60 -11.26
C ALA A 82 0.44 -0.51 -11.01
N GLN A 83 -0.16 -0.53 -9.82
CA GLN A 83 -1.19 0.42 -9.41
C GLN A 83 -0.79 1.09 -8.10
N VAL A 84 -0.73 2.42 -8.08
CA VAL A 84 -0.48 3.24 -6.89
C VAL A 84 -1.66 4.19 -6.68
N TYR A 85 -2.41 4.02 -5.60
CA TYR A 85 -3.66 4.77 -5.38
C TYR A 85 -3.94 5.07 -3.91
N GLY A 86 -5.03 5.80 -3.63
CA GLY A 86 -5.33 6.27 -2.26
C GLY A 86 -4.40 7.43 -1.87
N ASN A 87 -3.84 7.41 -0.67
CA ASN A 87 -2.86 8.40 -0.19
C ASN A 87 -1.42 7.87 -0.23
N ALA A 88 -1.18 6.82 -1.01
CA ALA A 88 0.10 6.11 -1.05
C ALA A 88 1.25 7.02 -1.50
N ARG A 89 2.44 6.78 -0.96
CA ARG A 89 3.67 7.49 -1.29
C ARG A 89 4.74 6.50 -1.74
N VAL A 90 5.27 6.70 -2.94
CA VAL A 90 6.42 5.97 -3.48
C VAL A 90 7.56 6.96 -3.71
N SER A 91 8.71 6.74 -3.08
CA SER A 91 9.81 7.71 -3.09
C SER A 91 11.20 7.09 -3.02
N GLY A 92 12.26 7.92 -3.08
CA GLY A 92 13.64 7.43 -3.11
C GLY A 92 13.96 6.76 -4.45
N ASN A 93 14.65 5.62 -4.44
CA ASN A 93 14.93 4.80 -5.62
C ASN A 93 13.96 3.62 -5.74
N ALA A 94 12.80 3.68 -5.07
CA ALA A 94 11.88 2.56 -4.98
C ALA A 94 11.31 2.17 -6.35
N GLN A 95 11.13 0.88 -6.57
CA GLN A 95 10.57 0.32 -7.80
C GLN A 95 9.29 -0.46 -7.50
N VAL A 96 8.21 -0.12 -8.21
CA VAL A 96 6.93 -0.82 -8.15
C VAL A 96 6.58 -1.34 -9.54
N SER A 97 6.46 -2.66 -9.69
CA SER A 97 6.30 -3.29 -11.01
C SER A 97 5.41 -4.55 -11.01
N GLY A 98 5.27 -5.19 -12.16
CA GLY A 98 4.37 -6.33 -12.32
C GLY A 98 2.90 -5.92 -12.18
N ASN A 99 2.11 -6.70 -11.44
CA ASN A 99 0.72 -6.39 -11.08
C ASN A 99 0.62 -5.85 -9.63
N ALA A 100 1.71 -5.30 -9.09
CA ALA A 100 1.75 -4.86 -7.70
C ALA A 100 0.75 -3.72 -7.43
N ARG A 101 0.17 -3.72 -6.23
CA ARG A 101 -0.78 -2.71 -5.78
C ARG A 101 -0.26 -2.03 -4.52
N VAL A 102 -0.07 -0.71 -4.57
CA VAL A 102 0.30 0.13 -3.42
C VAL A 102 -0.87 1.08 -3.13
N SER A 103 -1.44 1.03 -1.93
CA SER A 103 -2.73 1.66 -1.63
C SER A 103 -2.87 2.17 -0.20
N GLY A 104 -3.97 2.87 0.10
CA GLY A 104 -4.21 3.46 1.42
C GLY A 104 -3.15 4.51 1.76
N ASP A 105 -2.66 4.53 3.01
CA ASP A 105 -1.58 5.43 3.45
C ASP A 105 -0.17 4.81 3.31
N ALA A 106 0.01 3.85 2.39
CA ALA A 106 1.26 3.10 2.25
C ALA A 106 2.45 4.01 1.96
N ARG A 107 3.64 3.66 2.47
CA ARG A 107 4.90 4.32 2.14
C ARG A 107 5.90 3.28 1.65
N VAL A 108 6.35 3.44 0.40
CA VAL A 108 7.42 2.63 -0.20
C VAL A 108 8.57 3.60 -0.50
N SER A 109 9.73 3.41 0.12
CA SER A 109 10.83 4.38 0.05
C SER A 109 12.21 3.73 0.10
N GLY A 110 13.25 4.48 -0.24
CA GLY A 110 14.63 3.96 -0.29
C GLY A 110 14.83 3.10 -1.54
N ASP A 111 15.54 1.98 -1.40
CA ASP A 111 15.81 1.04 -2.50
C ASP A 111 14.80 -0.14 -2.54
N ALA A 112 13.57 0.10 -2.09
CA ALA A 112 12.54 -0.94 -1.98
C ALA A 112 12.08 -1.45 -3.36
N LEU A 113 11.92 -2.77 -3.49
CA LEU A 113 11.39 -3.44 -4.68
C LEU A 113 10.05 -4.10 -4.37
N VAL A 114 8.99 -3.70 -5.06
CA VAL A 114 7.63 -4.26 -4.95
C VAL A 114 7.19 -4.75 -6.32
N TYR A 115 7.08 -6.07 -6.51
CA TYR A 115 6.84 -6.66 -7.84
C TYR A 115 5.91 -7.87 -7.79
N GLY A 116 5.58 -8.42 -8.96
CA GLY A 116 4.68 -9.57 -9.08
C GLY A 116 3.23 -9.19 -8.72
N ASN A 117 2.56 -10.00 -7.91
CA ASN A 117 1.19 -9.75 -7.44
C ASN A 117 1.14 -9.14 -6.03
N ALA A 118 2.22 -8.48 -5.59
CA ALA A 118 2.32 -7.93 -4.23
C ALA A 118 1.24 -6.88 -3.92
N GLN A 119 0.72 -6.91 -2.69
CA GLN A 119 -0.21 -5.91 -2.18
C GLN A 119 0.42 -5.21 -0.98
N VAL A 120 0.70 -3.91 -1.13
CA VAL A 120 1.16 -3.03 -0.06
C VAL A 120 0.03 -2.06 0.24
N SER A 121 -0.47 -2.06 1.46
CA SER A 121 -1.49 -1.11 1.91
C SER A 121 -1.03 -0.44 3.18
N GLY A 122 -1.32 0.86 3.32
CA GLY A 122 -1.12 1.61 4.56
C GLY A 122 -2.44 2.02 5.19
N GLY A 123 -2.37 2.57 6.39
CA GLY A 123 -3.46 2.53 7.38
C GLY A 123 -3.15 1.56 8.53
N ALA A 124 -1.93 1.01 8.54
CA ALA A 124 -1.40 0.13 9.57
C ALA A 124 -1.02 0.94 10.83
N TRP A 125 -2.01 1.07 11.73
CA TRP A 125 -1.89 1.31 13.16
C TRP A 125 -1.21 2.61 13.64
N GLU A 126 -1.90 3.35 14.52
CA GLU A 126 -1.27 4.46 15.28
C GLU A 126 -0.03 4.01 16.07
N LYS A 127 0.14 2.70 16.32
CA LYS A 127 1.29 2.05 16.96
C LYS A 127 1.59 0.71 16.29
N SER A 128 2.85 0.40 15.99
CA SER A 128 3.26 -0.86 15.34
C SER A 128 2.55 -2.08 15.92
N PRO A 129 2.04 -2.99 15.08
CA PRO A 129 1.42 -4.22 15.58
C PRO A 129 2.43 -5.03 16.38
N LEU A 130 1.98 -5.57 17.52
CA LEU A 130 2.70 -6.60 18.23
C LEU A 130 2.51 -7.90 17.45
N PHE A 131 3.61 -8.48 16.99
CA PHE A 131 3.61 -9.82 16.39
C PHE A 131 4.18 -10.81 17.39
N ILE A 132 3.44 -11.88 17.62
CA ILE A 132 3.95 -13.07 18.31
C ILE A 132 4.08 -14.16 17.26
N ILE A 133 5.33 -14.56 17.03
CA ILE A 133 5.73 -15.66 16.16
C ILE A 133 6.42 -16.73 17.02
N GLY A 134 6.25 -18.00 16.67
CA GLY A 134 6.78 -19.13 17.44
C GLY A 134 5.76 -19.87 18.30
N SER A 135 4.53 -19.36 18.42
CA SER A 135 3.36 -20.13 18.88
C SER A 135 2.75 -20.95 17.75
N ARG A 136 1.80 -21.82 18.08
CA ARG A 136 1.10 -22.69 17.10
C ARG A 136 0.49 -21.93 15.91
N PHE A 137 -0.06 -20.74 16.16
CA PHE A 137 -0.41 -19.79 15.11
C PHE A 137 0.27 -18.47 15.40
N SER A 138 0.55 -17.69 14.37
CA SER A 138 0.97 -16.31 14.54
C SER A 138 -0.18 -15.49 15.12
N LEU A 139 0.17 -14.55 16.00
CA LEU A 139 -0.78 -13.60 16.56
C LEU A 139 -0.34 -12.18 16.21
N THR A 140 -1.31 -11.37 15.82
CA THR A 140 -1.11 -9.93 15.68
C THR A 140 -2.38 -9.20 16.04
N ASN A 141 -2.28 -8.00 16.57
CA ASN A 141 -3.46 -7.12 16.57
C ASN A 141 -3.82 -6.88 15.09
N CYS A 142 -5.09 -7.05 14.71
CA CYS A 142 -5.57 -6.88 13.33
C CYS A 142 -6.40 -5.61 13.07
N LYS A 143 -7.10 -5.09 14.10
CA LYS A 143 -7.60 -3.71 14.20
C LYS A 143 -7.82 -3.35 15.67
N LYS A 144 -8.20 -2.10 15.98
CA LYS A 144 -8.44 -1.64 17.36
C LYS A 144 -9.34 -2.62 18.14
N GLY A 145 -8.87 -3.14 19.27
CA GLY A 145 -9.63 -4.06 20.13
C GLY A 145 -9.81 -5.48 19.58
N HIS A 146 -9.07 -5.84 18.52
CA HIS A 146 -9.16 -7.15 17.86
C HIS A 146 -7.78 -7.81 17.73
N ILE A 147 -7.79 -9.14 17.84
CA ILE A 147 -6.60 -9.98 17.60
C ILE A 147 -6.89 -10.86 16.41
N GLN A 148 -5.91 -10.96 15.53
CA GLN A 148 -5.83 -12.01 14.55
C GLN A 148 -4.97 -13.15 15.07
N ILE A 149 -5.54 -14.35 15.04
CA ILE A 149 -4.87 -15.61 15.37
C ILE A 149 -4.93 -16.48 14.13
N GLY A 150 -3.78 -16.74 13.53
CA GLY A 150 -3.72 -17.36 12.21
C GLY A 150 -4.42 -16.49 11.16
N CYS A 151 -5.47 -17.02 10.55
CA CYS A 151 -6.23 -16.34 9.50
C CYS A 151 -7.51 -15.65 10.01
N GLU A 152 -7.82 -15.73 11.31
CA GLU A 152 -9.08 -15.22 11.86
C GLU A 152 -8.86 -13.96 12.70
N CYS A 153 -9.59 -12.87 12.41
CA CYS A 153 -9.53 -11.60 13.14
C CYS A 153 -10.85 -11.32 13.86
N HIS A 154 -10.83 -11.38 15.20
CA HIS A 154 -12.02 -11.22 16.05
C HIS A 154 -11.77 -10.33 17.28
N PRO A 155 -12.83 -9.77 17.92
CA PRO A 155 -12.69 -8.99 19.15
C PRO A 155 -12.12 -9.81 20.31
N PHE A 156 -11.46 -9.16 21.27
CA PHE A 156 -10.94 -9.82 22.48
C PHE A 156 -11.98 -10.72 23.18
N ALA A 157 -13.20 -10.19 23.36
CA ALA A 157 -14.28 -10.91 24.06
C ALA A 157 -14.69 -12.20 23.34
N TRP A 158 -14.59 -12.24 22.01
CA TRP A 158 -14.90 -13.44 21.24
C TRP A 158 -13.86 -14.53 21.48
N TRP A 159 -12.58 -14.16 21.50
CA TRP A 159 -11.46 -15.06 21.82
C TRP A 159 -11.48 -15.56 23.26
N GLU A 160 -11.84 -14.71 24.23
CA GLU A 160 -12.01 -15.09 25.63
C GLU A 160 -13.21 -16.04 25.83
N GLY A 161 -14.20 -15.97 24.95
CA GLY A 161 -15.46 -16.70 25.04
C GLY A 161 -15.52 -17.96 24.17
N LYS A 162 -16.50 -17.98 23.27
CA LYS A 162 -16.85 -19.14 22.45
C LYS A 162 -15.78 -19.47 21.41
N GLY A 163 -15.26 -18.46 20.74
CA GLY A 163 -14.35 -18.63 19.60
C GLY A 163 -13.02 -19.28 19.97
N GLY A 164 -12.41 -18.87 21.09
CA GLY A 164 -11.18 -19.50 21.57
C GLY A 164 -11.36 -20.99 21.94
N LYS A 165 -12.55 -21.36 22.45
CA LYS A 165 -12.88 -22.76 22.75
C LYS A 165 -13.11 -23.58 21.48
N GLU A 166 -13.79 -23.02 20.49
CA GLU A 166 -14.05 -23.68 19.21
C GLU A 166 -12.76 -23.91 18.42
N LEU A 167 -11.88 -22.90 18.34
CA LEU A 167 -10.56 -23.01 17.71
C LEU A 167 -9.72 -24.09 18.39
N ALA A 168 -9.65 -24.07 19.73
CA ALA A 168 -8.90 -25.06 20.51
C ALA A 168 -9.42 -26.48 20.28
N LYS A 169 -10.74 -26.67 20.11
CA LYS A 169 -11.35 -27.96 19.80
C LYS A 169 -11.07 -28.39 18.35
N MET A 170 -11.23 -27.48 17.39
CA MET A 170 -11.05 -27.76 15.96
C MET A 170 -9.60 -28.15 15.63
N HIS A 171 -8.64 -27.54 16.31
CA HIS A 171 -7.21 -27.77 16.07
C HIS A 171 -6.53 -28.60 17.16
N SER A 172 -7.29 -29.22 18.06
CA SER A 172 -6.79 -30.12 19.11
C SER A 172 -5.67 -29.52 19.96
N PHE A 173 -5.89 -28.33 20.53
CA PHE A 173 -4.91 -27.68 21.39
C PHE A 173 -4.74 -28.44 22.71
N THR A 174 -3.49 -28.53 23.16
CA THR A 174 -3.12 -29.01 24.48
C THR A 174 -3.53 -27.99 25.57
N PRO A 175 -3.68 -28.41 26.83
CA PRO A 175 -3.94 -27.50 27.94
C PRO A 175 -2.87 -26.40 28.09
N ALA A 176 -1.61 -26.70 27.76
CA ALA A 176 -0.50 -25.75 27.77
C ALA A 176 -0.67 -24.67 26.69
N GLU A 177 -0.98 -25.08 25.45
CA GLU A 177 -1.26 -24.13 24.36
C GLU A 177 -2.47 -23.26 24.69
N ILE A 178 -3.55 -23.81 25.26
CA ILE A 178 -4.72 -23.01 25.68
C ILE A 178 -4.31 -21.95 26.74
N LYS A 179 -3.46 -22.32 27.70
CA LYS A 179 -2.96 -21.41 28.74
C LYS A 179 -2.11 -20.30 28.14
N GLU A 180 -1.20 -20.66 27.24
CA GLU A 180 -0.35 -19.73 26.48
C GLU A 180 -1.20 -18.73 25.67
N TYR A 181 -2.15 -19.24 24.88
CA TYR A 181 -3.08 -18.42 24.09
C TYR A 181 -3.85 -17.40 24.94
N ARG A 182 -4.37 -17.83 26.09
CA ARG A 182 -5.08 -16.94 27.02
C ARG A 182 -4.16 -15.86 27.60
N ALA A 183 -2.88 -16.16 27.81
CA ALA A 183 -1.89 -15.18 28.27
C ALA A 183 -1.65 -14.11 27.19
N TYR A 184 -1.53 -14.51 25.92
CA TYR A 184 -1.39 -13.57 24.80
C TYR A 184 -2.61 -12.67 24.67
N ILE A 185 -3.82 -13.22 24.71
CA ILE A 185 -5.05 -12.41 24.62
C ILE A 185 -5.08 -11.33 25.73
N LYS A 186 -4.70 -11.69 26.97
CA LYS A 186 -4.59 -10.74 28.08
C LYS A 186 -3.53 -9.67 27.82
N LEU A 187 -2.36 -10.05 27.31
CA LEU A 187 -1.29 -9.11 26.95
C LEU A 187 -1.78 -8.10 25.91
N PHE A 188 -2.37 -8.58 24.81
CA PHE A 188 -2.92 -7.73 23.74
C PHE A 188 -4.02 -6.78 24.24
N LYS A 189 -4.85 -7.22 25.18
CA LYS A 189 -5.88 -6.39 25.84
C LYS A 189 -5.26 -5.32 26.75
N ALA A 190 -4.24 -5.66 27.52
CA ALA A 190 -3.56 -4.74 28.44
C ALA A 190 -2.80 -3.61 27.73
N ILE A 191 -2.22 -3.90 26.56
CA ILE A 191 -1.56 -2.88 25.74
C ILE A 191 -2.54 -1.94 25.02
N GLY A 192 -3.85 -2.16 25.18
CA GLY A 192 -4.92 -1.27 24.69
C GLY A 192 -4.96 -1.14 23.16
N LYS A 193 -4.46 -2.16 22.45
CA LYS A 193 -4.40 -2.17 20.99
C LYS A 193 -5.66 -2.75 20.36
#